data_AF-A0A7C6W773-F1
#
_entry.id   AF-A0A7C6W773-F1
#
_cell.length_a   1.000
_cell.length_b   1.000
_cell.length_c   1.000
_cell.angle_alpha   90.00
_cell.angle_beta   90.00
_cell.angle_gamma   90.00
#
_symmetry.space_group_name_H-M   'P 1'
#
loop_
_entity.id
_entity.type
_entity.pdbx_description
1 polymer ?
#
loop_
_entity_poly.entity_id
_entity_poly.type
_entity_poly.pdbx_seq_one_letter_code
_entity_poly.pdbx_strand_id
1 'polypeptide(L)'
;MFTALEDVKISLNSPVIAQATNGTAYYKVYQGHKFEEQIYYHNHYSKTITSSEEVTENMISGDYHLPAGDKLFVVISAINDTTNVFLLPNYAIDLEGFDSDNAFDFTQAIQLTQYKNQKTNQLTAELEAIDAGDYPEANYNEIVSLYNDALDKIAQANDEEEIDAIIEKLNTDADGVLSLADIEDLKDNFKAQIDAYVEDLNKDDYSEQRWQEILDYVQDFKNELKELETEHAMNIKYNETINNIAQTPRLEKNKKGCGSSNAARYIALALTLAAAAWFTRRVK
;
A
#
# COMPACT_ATOMS: atom_id res chain seq x y z
N MET A 1 34.36 -16.67 11.66
CA MET A 1 33.51 -15.62 12.25
C MET A 1 34.28 -15.04 13.42
N PHE A 2 34.45 -13.73 13.44
CA PHE A 2 35.06 -12.99 14.54
C PHE A 2 33.98 -12.11 15.17
N THR A 3 33.96 -11.98 16.50
CA THR A 3 33.12 -11.01 17.21
C THR A 3 34.06 -10.03 17.90
N ALA A 4 33.88 -8.75 17.62
CA ALA A 4 34.62 -7.67 18.28
C ALA A 4 34.11 -7.54 19.74
N LEU A 5 35.02 -7.64 20.71
CA LEU A 5 34.68 -7.39 22.12
C LEU A 5 34.87 -5.92 22.52
N GLU A 6 35.64 -5.19 21.72
CA GLU A 6 35.95 -3.78 21.80
C GLU A 6 36.12 -3.24 20.37
N ASP A 7 36.16 -1.93 20.21
CA ASP A 7 36.35 -1.30 18.90
C ASP A 7 37.71 -1.69 18.30
N VAL A 8 37.72 -2.16 17.06
CA VAL A 8 38.90 -2.79 16.48
C VAL A 8 38.98 -2.64 14.97
N LYS A 9 40.20 -2.48 14.45
CA LYS A 9 40.49 -2.68 13.03
C LYS A 9 40.97 -4.10 12.79
N ILE A 10 40.35 -4.79 11.83
CA ILE A 10 40.79 -6.08 11.33
C ILE A 10 41.35 -5.88 9.91
N SER A 11 42.65 -6.04 9.76
CA SER A 11 43.30 -6.08 8.45
C SER A 11 43.25 -7.49 7.89
N LEU A 12 42.55 -7.65 6.77
CA LEU A 12 42.47 -8.89 6.01
C LEU A 12 43.51 -8.88 4.89
N ASN A 13 44.26 -9.96 4.77
CA ASN A 13 45.08 -10.24 3.60
C ASN A 13 44.82 -11.68 3.13
N SER A 14 45.18 -11.98 1.88
CA SER A 14 44.88 -13.27 1.27
C SER A 14 46.07 -13.75 0.43
N PRO A 15 47.07 -14.40 1.05
CA PRO A 15 48.16 -15.00 0.29
C PRO A 15 47.63 -16.05 -0.71
N VAL A 16 48.30 -16.13 -1.86
CA VAL A 16 47.97 -17.13 -2.89
C VAL A 16 48.34 -18.53 -2.39
N ILE A 17 47.44 -19.49 -2.58
CA ILE A 17 47.74 -20.90 -2.34
C ILE A 17 48.33 -21.48 -3.63
N ALA A 18 49.60 -21.88 -3.57
CA ALA A 18 50.39 -22.30 -4.73
C ALA A 18 49.89 -23.57 -5.48
N GLN A 19 48.81 -24.24 -5.02
CA GLN A 19 48.39 -25.55 -5.51
C GLN A 19 46.93 -25.65 -5.95
N ALA A 20 46.19 -24.53 -6.07
CA ALA A 20 44.80 -24.61 -6.50
C ALA A 20 44.70 -25.01 -7.99
N THR A 21 44.09 -26.16 -8.28
CA THR A 21 43.70 -26.60 -9.64
C THR A 21 42.29 -26.12 -9.99
N ASN A 22 41.90 -26.20 -11.26
CA ASN A 22 40.63 -25.71 -11.83
C ASN A 22 39.40 -25.86 -10.90
N GLY A 23 38.60 -24.81 -10.73
CA GLY A 23 37.38 -24.80 -9.91
C GLY A 23 36.78 -23.40 -9.75
N THR A 24 35.58 -23.30 -9.15
CA THR A 24 34.93 -22.01 -8.89
C THR A 24 34.77 -21.78 -7.39
N ALA A 25 35.37 -20.71 -6.88
CA ALA A 25 35.24 -20.30 -5.48
C ALA A 25 34.60 -18.90 -5.36
N TYR A 26 33.78 -18.74 -4.33
CA TYR A 26 33.08 -17.50 -3.99
C TYR A 26 33.61 -16.99 -2.66
N TYR A 27 34.01 -15.73 -2.65
CA TYR A 27 34.57 -15.05 -1.51
C TYR A 27 33.71 -13.85 -1.17
N LYS A 28 33.25 -13.79 0.07
CA LYS A 28 32.44 -12.68 0.56
C LYS A 28 32.91 -12.25 1.94
N VAL A 29 32.94 -10.94 2.18
CA VAL A 29 33.25 -10.38 3.49
C VAL A 29 32.04 -9.56 3.96
N TYR A 30 31.48 -9.97 5.09
CA TYR A 30 30.36 -9.28 5.71
C TYR A 30 30.74 -8.75 7.08
N GLN A 31 30.23 -7.57 7.41
CA GLN A 31 30.06 -7.15 8.79
C GLN A 31 28.63 -7.47 9.20
N GLY A 32 28.42 -7.92 10.44
CA GLY A 32 27.06 -8.07 10.94
C GLY A 32 26.91 -7.61 12.38
N HIS A 33 25.78 -6.98 12.65
CA HIS A 33 25.40 -6.45 13.94
C HIS A 33 24.16 -7.20 14.44
N LYS A 34 24.17 -7.64 15.70
CA LYS A 34 23.01 -8.27 16.32
C LYS A 34 22.26 -7.23 17.14
N PHE A 35 21.02 -6.95 16.76
CA PHE A 35 20.10 -6.13 17.54
C PHE A 35 18.85 -6.95 17.83
N GLU A 36 18.53 -7.11 19.12
CA GLU A 36 17.52 -8.05 19.61
C GLU A 36 17.75 -9.48 19.08
N GLU A 37 16.79 -10.08 18.37
CA GLU A 37 16.91 -11.42 17.79
C GLU A 37 17.34 -11.41 16.32
N GLN A 38 17.47 -10.23 15.70
CA GLN A 38 17.82 -10.07 14.30
C GLN A 38 19.32 -9.79 14.11
N ILE A 39 19.89 -10.31 13.03
CA ILE A 39 21.25 -9.98 12.60
C ILE A 39 21.17 -9.18 11.31
N TYR A 40 21.75 -7.98 11.33
CA TYR A 40 21.91 -7.11 10.19
C TYR A 40 23.25 -7.41 9.55
N TYR A 41 23.32 -7.39 8.21
CA TYR A 41 24.54 -7.66 7.48
C TYR A 41 24.84 -6.54 6.49
N HIS A 42 26.11 -6.16 6.40
CA HIS A 42 26.64 -5.32 5.36
C HIS A 42 27.70 -6.09 4.57
N ASN A 43 27.57 -6.11 3.24
CA ASN A 43 28.53 -6.77 2.36
C ASN A 43 29.63 -5.79 1.96
N HIS A 44 30.82 -5.96 2.52
CA HIS A 44 31.97 -5.13 2.18
C HIS A 44 32.63 -5.56 0.87
N TYR A 45 32.63 -6.86 0.57
CA TYR A 45 33.38 -7.41 -0.56
C TYR A 45 32.74 -8.68 -1.09
N SER A 46 32.69 -8.83 -2.42
CA SER A 46 32.30 -10.08 -3.08
C SER A 46 33.12 -10.33 -4.33
N LYS A 47 33.67 -11.53 -4.47
CA LYS A 47 34.42 -11.98 -5.65
C LYS A 47 34.16 -13.43 -5.95
N THR A 48 33.99 -13.73 -7.23
CA THR A 48 34.03 -15.09 -7.76
C THR A 48 35.33 -15.27 -8.51
N ILE A 49 36.00 -16.40 -8.28
CA ILE A 49 37.22 -16.81 -8.97
C ILE A 49 36.89 -18.11 -9.70
N THR A 50 37.09 -18.16 -11.02
CA THR A 50 36.77 -19.34 -11.85
C THR A 50 38.00 -20.07 -12.38
N SER A 51 39.19 -19.49 -12.22
CA SER A 51 40.46 -20.05 -12.67
C SER A 51 41.60 -19.61 -11.74
N SER A 52 42.62 -20.46 -11.59
CA SER A 52 43.84 -20.13 -10.83
C SER A 52 44.64 -18.99 -11.46
N GLU A 53 44.49 -18.78 -12.77
CA GLU A 53 45.13 -17.67 -13.51
C GLU A 53 44.56 -16.30 -13.11
N GLU A 54 43.34 -16.26 -12.57
CA GLU A 54 42.73 -15.02 -12.07
C GLU A 54 43.27 -14.64 -10.69
N VAL A 55 43.96 -15.54 -9.98
CA VAL A 55 44.32 -15.35 -8.58
C VAL A 55 45.57 -14.48 -8.47
N THR A 56 45.40 -13.35 -7.79
CA THR A 56 46.51 -12.47 -7.39
C THR A 56 46.64 -12.46 -5.88
N GLU A 57 47.86 -12.26 -5.39
CA GLU A 57 48.11 -12.08 -3.96
C GLU A 57 47.27 -10.92 -3.41
N ASN A 58 46.69 -11.12 -2.24
CA ASN A 58 45.84 -10.13 -1.55
C ASN A 58 44.61 -9.66 -2.34
N MET A 59 44.12 -10.48 -3.28
CA MET A 59 42.87 -10.19 -3.99
C MET A 59 41.66 -10.00 -3.05
N ILE A 60 41.67 -10.67 -1.89
CA ILE A 60 40.69 -10.49 -0.82
C ILE A 60 41.44 -9.83 0.34
N SER A 61 41.54 -8.51 0.30
CA SER A 61 42.18 -7.72 1.33
C SER A 61 41.37 -6.46 1.65
N GLY A 62 41.62 -5.89 2.81
CA GLY A 62 40.96 -4.67 3.28
C GLY A 62 41.15 -4.47 4.77
N ASP A 63 41.00 -3.23 5.20
CA ASP A 63 40.88 -2.88 6.60
C ASP A 63 39.39 -2.73 6.94
N TYR A 64 38.94 -3.48 7.94
CA TYR A 64 37.56 -3.46 8.42
C TYR A 64 37.53 -2.91 9.82
N HIS A 65 36.81 -1.81 10.02
CA HIS A 65 36.68 -1.14 11.32
C HIS A 65 35.37 -1.60 11.96
N LEU A 66 35.48 -2.48 12.97
CA LEU A 66 34.34 -3.07 13.66
C LEU A 66 34.14 -2.43 15.02
N PRO A 67 32.98 -1.80 15.25
CA PRO A 67 32.57 -1.41 16.60
C PRO A 67 32.43 -2.64 17.52
N ALA A 68 32.54 -2.41 18.83
CA ALA A 68 32.31 -3.44 19.84
C ALA A 68 30.93 -4.10 19.68
N GLY A 69 30.90 -5.44 19.70
CA GLY A 69 29.69 -6.24 19.53
C GLY A 69 29.44 -6.72 18.09
N ASP A 70 30.03 -6.06 17.09
CA ASP A 70 29.90 -6.44 15.69
C ASP A 70 30.69 -7.69 15.36
N LYS A 71 30.34 -8.31 14.23
CA LYS A 71 30.94 -9.54 13.75
C LYS A 71 31.50 -9.38 12.36
N LEU A 72 32.67 -9.96 12.12
CA LEU A 72 33.21 -10.15 10.77
C LEU A 72 32.99 -11.58 10.31
N PHE A 73 32.38 -11.73 9.15
CA PHE A 73 32.20 -13.00 8.46
C PHE A 73 33.01 -12.98 7.18
N VAL A 74 33.94 -13.92 7.04
CA VAL A 74 34.59 -14.22 5.76
C VAL A 74 34.04 -15.56 5.29
N VAL A 75 33.27 -15.53 4.21
CA VAL A 75 32.60 -16.68 3.63
C VAL A 75 33.38 -17.11 2.40
N ILE A 76 33.79 -18.38 2.41
CA ILE A 76 34.43 -19.04 1.28
C ILE A 76 33.53 -20.21 0.91
N SER A 77 32.97 -20.18 -0.29
CA SER A 77 32.10 -21.24 -0.80
C SER A 77 32.68 -21.84 -2.07
N ALA A 78 32.69 -23.17 -2.13
CA ALA A 78 33.16 -23.97 -3.24
C ALA A 78 31.97 -24.73 -3.86
N ILE A 79 31.82 -24.71 -5.19
CA ILE A 79 30.61 -25.24 -5.85
C ILE A 79 30.66 -26.75 -6.14
N ASN A 80 31.85 -27.35 -6.28
CA ASN A 80 31.95 -28.77 -6.63
C ASN A 80 33.03 -29.50 -5.81
N ASP A 81 32.93 -30.81 -5.79
CA ASP A 81 33.77 -31.75 -5.04
C ASP A 81 35.26 -31.71 -5.45
N THR A 82 35.55 -31.04 -6.57
CA THR A 82 36.90 -30.82 -7.12
C THR A 82 37.41 -29.39 -6.93
N THR A 83 36.64 -28.52 -6.26
CA THR A 83 36.95 -27.09 -6.16
C THR A 83 38.05 -26.86 -5.15
N ASN A 84 39.02 -26.04 -5.53
CA ASN A 84 40.09 -25.58 -4.66
C ASN A 84 39.74 -24.22 -4.04
N VAL A 85 40.05 -24.07 -2.75
CA VAL A 85 40.19 -22.74 -2.14
C VAL A 85 41.47 -22.14 -2.73
N PHE A 86 41.36 -21.01 -3.43
CA PHE A 86 42.50 -20.33 -4.06
C PHE A 86 43.27 -19.43 -3.08
N LEU A 87 42.54 -18.91 -2.10
CA LEU A 87 42.97 -17.88 -1.16
C LEU A 87 42.53 -18.27 0.25
N LEU A 88 43.49 -18.33 1.18
CA LEU A 88 43.23 -18.47 2.61
C LEU A 88 43.38 -17.10 3.26
N PRO A 89 42.31 -16.52 3.83
CA PRO A 89 42.40 -15.23 4.47
C PRO A 89 43.20 -15.33 5.77
N ASN A 90 44.08 -14.35 5.98
CA ASN A 90 44.83 -14.14 7.18
C ASN A 90 44.51 -12.75 7.75
N TYR A 91 44.53 -12.64 9.06
CA TYR A 91 43.97 -11.51 9.81
C TYR A 91 45.03 -10.93 10.73
N ALA A 92 45.13 -9.60 10.75
CA ALA A 92 45.80 -8.87 11.79
C ALA A 92 44.78 -8.01 12.54
N ILE A 93 44.85 -8.04 13.88
CA ILE A 93 43.93 -7.32 14.76
C ILE A 93 44.69 -6.15 15.36
N ASP A 94 44.14 -4.95 15.23
CA ASP A 94 44.73 -3.70 15.68
C ASP A 94 43.68 -2.88 16.45
N LEU A 95 43.82 -2.86 17.77
CA LEU A 95 42.90 -2.16 18.68
C LEU A 95 43.06 -0.64 18.62
N GLU A 96 44.27 -0.15 18.35
CA GLU A 96 44.56 1.30 18.30
C GLU A 96 44.23 1.90 16.92
N GLY A 97 44.17 1.05 15.89
CA GLY A 97 43.88 1.46 14.51
C GLY A 97 42.40 1.59 14.16
N PHE A 98 41.47 1.48 15.12
CA PHE A 98 40.05 1.70 14.87
C PHE A 98 39.78 3.13 14.39
N ASP A 99 38.81 3.27 13.49
CA ASP A 99 38.40 4.53 12.89
C ASP A 99 36.88 4.50 12.73
N SER A 100 36.21 5.35 13.50
CA SER A 100 34.75 5.44 13.51
C SER A 100 34.17 5.92 12.18
N ASP A 101 34.92 6.74 11.43
CA ASP A 101 34.43 7.30 10.16
C ASP A 101 34.42 6.25 9.05
N ASN A 102 35.19 5.18 9.23
CA ASN A 102 35.26 4.03 8.32
C ASN A 102 34.48 2.80 8.83
N ALA A 103 33.87 2.88 10.01
CA ALA A 103 33.02 1.82 10.53
C ALA A 103 31.63 1.88 9.88
N PHE A 104 31.08 0.73 9.48
CA PHE A 104 29.71 0.69 8.97
C PHE A 104 28.71 0.85 10.11
N ASP A 105 27.78 1.81 9.97
CA ASP A 105 26.75 2.10 10.96
C ASP A 105 25.40 1.42 10.59
N PHE A 106 24.92 0.55 11.48
CA PHE A 106 23.63 -0.13 11.33
C PHE A 106 22.45 0.67 11.90
N THR A 107 22.67 1.85 12.48
CA THR A 107 21.64 2.66 13.15
C THR A 107 20.43 2.91 12.26
N GLN A 108 20.62 3.31 11.00
CA GLN A 108 19.52 3.56 10.06
C GLN A 108 18.72 2.27 9.74
N ALA A 109 19.41 1.15 9.53
CA ALA A 109 18.75 -0.13 9.24
C ALA A 109 17.94 -0.66 10.43
N ILE A 110 18.44 -0.44 11.65
CA ILE A 110 17.75 -0.76 12.90
C ILE A 110 16.52 0.14 13.08
N GLN A 111 16.69 1.46 12.91
CA GLN A 111 15.59 2.43 12.99
C GLN A 111 14.47 2.09 12.01
N LEU A 112 14.80 1.81 10.74
CA LEU A 112 13.82 1.39 9.74
C LEU A 112 13.09 0.10 10.15
N THR A 113 13.81 -0.88 10.70
CA THR A 113 13.19 -2.15 11.14
C THR A 113 12.23 -1.92 12.30
N GLN A 114 12.61 -1.08 13.26
CA GLN A 114 11.74 -0.67 14.36
C GLN A 114 10.50 0.07 13.84
N TYR A 115 10.68 0.98 12.88
CA TYR A 115 9.59 1.73 12.26
C TYR A 115 8.60 0.80 11.53
N LYS A 116 9.10 -0.15 10.73
CA LYS A 116 8.29 -1.20 10.09
C LYS A 116 7.49 -1.98 11.12
N ASN A 117 8.13 -2.46 12.18
CA ASN A 117 7.44 -3.23 13.22
C ASN A 117 6.36 -2.40 13.93
N GLN A 118 6.65 -1.13 14.23
CA GLN A 118 5.67 -0.22 14.82
C GLN A 118 4.45 -0.05 13.92
N LYS A 119 4.67 0.25 12.63
CA LYS A 119 3.58 0.48 11.66
C LYS A 119 2.80 -0.79 11.34
N THR A 120 3.47 -1.92 11.21
CA THR A 120 2.81 -3.24 11.07
C THR A 120 1.89 -3.51 12.25
N ASN A 121 2.37 -3.35 13.50
CA ASN A 121 1.55 -3.55 14.69
C ASN A 121 0.36 -2.58 14.75
N GLN A 122 0.58 -1.32 14.35
CA GLN A 122 -0.49 -0.33 14.27
C GLN A 122 -1.58 -0.77 13.27
N LEU A 123 -1.20 -1.09 12.02
CA LEU A 123 -2.16 -1.49 10.99
C LEU A 123 -2.86 -2.81 11.31
N THR A 124 -2.16 -3.77 11.92
CA THR A 124 -2.79 -5.01 12.40
C THR A 124 -3.85 -4.72 13.46
N ALA A 125 -3.55 -3.86 14.45
CA ALA A 125 -4.52 -3.48 15.48
C ALA A 125 -5.69 -2.68 14.91
N GLU A 126 -5.46 -1.80 13.93
CA GLU A 126 -6.51 -1.07 13.22
C GLU A 126 -7.43 -2.05 12.47
N LEU A 127 -6.88 -3.00 11.70
CA LEU A 127 -7.66 -4.02 11.01
C LEU A 127 -8.48 -4.89 11.97
N GLU A 128 -7.90 -5.32 13.09
CA GLU A 128 -8.59 -6.11 14.13
C GLU A 128 -9.73 -5.33 14.82
N ALA A 129 -9.67 -4.00 14.81
CA ALA A 129 -10.70 -3.14 15.39
C ALA A 129 -11.89 -2.89 14.45
N ILE A 130 -11.77 -3.21 13.15
CA ILE A 130 -12.85 -3.06 12.18
C ILE A 130 -13.90 -4.16 12.41
N ASP A 131 -15.13 -3.77 12.73
CA ASP A 131 -16.24 -4.71 12.88
C ASP A 131 -16.77 -5.11 11.49
N ALA A 132 -16.67 -6.40 11.15
CA ALA A 132 -17.23 -6.94 9.91
C ALA A 132 -18.75 -6.71 9.79
N GLY A 133 -19.46 -6.55 10.92
CA GLY A 133 -20.89 -6.26 10.96
C GLY A 133 -21.27 -4.86 10.47
N ASP A 134 -20.31 -3.93 10.35
CA ASP A 134 -20.55 -2.56 9.88
C ASP A 134 -20.51 -2.42 8.36
N TYR A 135 -20.18 -3.50 7.63
CA TYR A 135 -19.93 -3.46 6.19
C TYR A 135 -20.69 -4.56 5.44
N PRO A 136 -21.06 -4.32 4.16
CA PRO A 136 -21.35 -5.41 3.25
C PRO A 136 -20.15 -6.36 3.14
N GLU A 137 -20.39 -7.66 2.98
CA GLU A 137 -19.34 -8.68 2.95
C GLU A 137 -18.25 -8.37 1.90
N ALA A 138 -18.66 -7.94 0.69
CA ALA A 138 -17.73 -7.58 -0.38
C ALA A 138 -16.81 -6.40 0.01
N ASN A 139 -17.37 -5.38 0.66
CA ASN A 139 -16.65 -4.18 1.10
C ASN A 139 -15.70 -4.50 2.25
N TYR A 140 -16.13 -5.31 3.23
CA TYR A 140 -15.23 -5.76 4.29
C TYR A 140 -14.03 -6.55 3.75
N ASN A 141 -14.28 -7.45 2.80
CA ASN A 141 -13.20 -8.21 2.15
C ASN A 141 -12.23 -7.30 1.38
N GLU A 142 -12.73 -6.22 0.77
CA GLU A 142 -11.88 -5.20 0.13
C GLU A 142 -10.99 -4.50 1.15
N ILE A 143 -11.54 -4.06 2.29
CA ILE A 143 -10.76 -3.47 3.40
C ILE A 143 -9.64 -4.42 3.86
N VAL A 144 -9.99 -5.68 4.15
CA VAL A 144 -9.01 -6.70 4.55
C VAL A 144 -7.90 -6.85 3.49
N SER A 145 -8.26 -6.85 2.20
CA SER A 145 -7.29 -6.93 1.11
C SER A 145 -6.37 -5.70 1.06
N LEU A 146 -6.90 -4.49 1.27
CA LEU A 146 -6.11 -3.25 1.28
C LEU A 146 -5.08 -3.25 2.41
N TYR A 147 -5.48 -3.64 3.62
CA TYR A 147 -4.57 -3.73 4.77
C TYR A 147 -3.47 -4.77 4.56
N ASN A 148 -3.82 -5.97 4.06
CA ASN A 148 -2.82 -7.01 3.80
C ASN A 148 -1.80 -6.59 2.73
N ASP A 149 -2.25 -5.94 1.65
CA ASP A 149 -1.35 -5.38 0.62
C ASP A 149 -0.43 -4.30 1.20
N ALA A 150 -0.93 -3.42 2.08
CA ALA A 150 -0.11 -2.42 2.76
C ALA A 150 0.95 -3.05 3.67
N LEU A 151 0.58 -4.08 4.47
CA LEU A 151 1.51 -4.81 5.32
C LEU A 151 2.65 -5.47 4.51
N ASP A 152 2.31 -6.11 3.39
CA ASP A 152 3.29 -6.72 2.49
C ASP A 152 4.24 -5.68 1.89
N LYS A 153 3.73 -4.49 1.54
CA LYS A 153 4.55 -3.38 1.01
C LYS A 153 5.44 -2.75 2.08
N ILE A 154 4.97 -2.58 3.30
CA ILE A 154 5.78 -2.09 4.43
C ILE A 154 6.97 -3.02 4.68
N ALA A 155 6.77 -4.33 4.59
CA ALA A 155 7.86 -5.29 4.71
C ALA A 155 8.96 -5.07 3.66
N GLN A 156 8.61 -4.62 2.47
CA GLN A 156 9.51 -4.40 1.32
C GLN A 156 10.07 -2.97 1.20
N ALA A 157 9.54 -2.01 1.95
CA ALA A 157 9.95 -0.61 1.87
C ALA A 157 11.44 -0.41 2.25
N ASN A 158 12.10 0.56 1.63
CA ASN A 158 13.54 0.82 1.81
C ASN A 158 13.84 1.94 2.80
N ASP A 159 12.84 2.77 3.12
CA ASP A 159 12.94 3.89 4.03
C ASP A 159 11.59 4.22 4.67
N GLU A 160 11.60 5.19 5.58
CA GLU A 160 10.40 5.63 6.32
C GLU A 160 9.41 6.40 5.44
N GLU A 161 9.89 7.13 4.42
CA GLU A 161 9.04 7.91 3.51
C GLU A 161 8.17 7.00 2.64
N GLU A 162 8.73 5.91 2.11
CA GLU A 162 7.98 4.88 1.39
C GLU A 162 6.90 4.26 2.29
N ILE A 163 7.19 3.99 3.56
CA ILE A 163 6.22 3.44 4.53
C ILE A 163 5.06 4.42 4.76
N ASP A 164 5.36 5.69 4.96
CA ASP A 164 4.34 6.71 5.19
C ASP A 164 3.45 6.90 3.95
N ALA A 165 4.03 6.88 2.75
CA ALA A 165 3.28 6.94 1.50
C ALA A 165 2.37 5.70 1.30
N ILE A 166 2.81 4.52 1.72
CA ILE A 166 1.97 3.30 1.72
C ILE A 166 0.76 3.48 2.64
N ILE A 167 0.96 4.03 3.84
CA ILE A 167 -0.11 4.26 4.83
C ILE A 167 -1.09 5.35 4.35
N GLU A 168 -0.59 6.45 3.80
CA GLU A 168 -1.44 7.52 3.25
C GLU A 168 -2.35 6.98 2.14
N LYS A 169 -1.79 6.14 1.26
CA LYS A 169 -2.55 5.49 0.21
C LYS A 169 -3.59 4.53 0.79
N LEU A 170 -3.21 3.69 1.75
CA LEU A 170 -4.14 2.79 2.45
C LEU A 170 -5.32 3.56 3.02
N ASN A 171 -5.07 4.66 3.75
CA ASN A 171 -6.13 5.47 4.34
C ASN A 171 -7.06 6.05 3.26
N THR A 172 -6.49 6.55 2.16
CA THR A 172 -7.27 7.08 1.03
C THR A 172 -8.16 6.00 0.38
N ASP A 173 -7.59 4.82 0.13
CA ASP A 173 -8.29 3.71 -0.51
C ASP A 173 -9.36 3.13 0.44
N ALA A 174 -9.05 2.96 1.73
CA ALA A 174 -9.96 2.43 2.75
C ALA A 174 -11.12 3.38 3.06
N ASP A 175 -10.87 4.70 3.11
CA ASP A 175 -11.93 5.72 3.26
C ASP A 175 -12.93 5.69 2.09
N GLY A 176 -12.50 5.20 0.91
CA GLY A 176 -13.35 5.01 -0.26
C GLY A 176 -14.37 3.88 -0.12
N VAL A 177 -14.15 2.94 0.80
CA VAL A 177 -15.02 1.78 1.00
C VAL A 177 -16.21 2.16 1.87
N LEU A 178 -17.43 1.92 1.37
CA LEU A 178 -18.66 2.35 2.05
C LEU A 178 -19.08 1.36 3.15
N SER A 179 -19.37 1.88 4.34
CA SER A 179 -20.04 1.13 5.41
C SER A 179 -21.54 0.95 5.13
N LEU A 180 -22.21 0.08 5.88
CA LEU A 180 -23.68 -0.06 5.84
C LEU A 180 -24.38 1.25 6.20
N ALA A 181 -23.83 2.01 7.15
CA ALA A 181 -24.37 3.30 7.55
C ALA A 181 -24.24 4.33 6.42
N ASP A 182 -23.07 4.41 5.76
CA ASP A 182 -22.88 5.27 4.59
C ASP A 182 -23.85 4.92 3.45
N ILE A 183 -24.07 3.62 3.21
CA ILE A 183 -25.00 3.13 2.20
C ILE A 183 -26.43 3.57 2.53
N GLU A 184 -26.87 3.48 3.78
CA GLU A 184 -28.23 3.94 4.14
C GLU A 184 -28.37 5.46 4.05
N ASP A 185 -27.37 6.23 4.48
CA ASP A 185 -27.33 7.69 4.32
C ASP A 185 -27.42 8.09 2.84
N LEU A 186 -26.72 7.38 1.95
CA LEU A 186 -26.83 7.57 0.51
C LEU A 186 -28.24 7.24 0.00
N LYS A 187 -28.83 6.12 0.43
CA LYS A 187 -30.20 5.75 0.06
C LYS A 187 -31.19 6.83 0.49
N ASP A 188 -31.09 7.36 1.71
CA ASP A 188 -31.96 8.42 2.19
C ASP A 188 -31.80 9.72 1.41
N ASN A 189 -30.57 10.08 1.03
CA ASN A 189 -30.33 11.22 0.15
C ASN A 189 -31.02 11.03 -1.22
N PHE A 190 -30.89 9.86 -1.85
CA PHE A 190 -31.56 9.56 -3.11
C PHE A 190 -33.09 9.57 -3.00
N LYS A 191 -33.66 9.06 -1.89
CA LYS A 191 -35.10 9.17 -1.59
C LYS A 191 -35.55 10.63 -1.52
N ALA A 192 -34.79 11.48 -0.83
CA ALA A 192 -35.10 12.90 -0.73
C ALA A 192 -34.99 13.63 -2.09
N GLN A 193 -33.99 13.28 -2.90
CA GLN A 193 -33.82 13.86 -4.24
C GLN A 193 -34.99 13.53 -5.17
N ILE A 194 -35.46 12.28 -5.20
CA ILE A 194 -36.60 11.90 -6.05
C ILE A 194 -37.91 12.55 -5.57
N ASP A 195 -38.11 12.67 -4.25
CA ASP A 195 -39.29 13.32 -3.69
C ASP A 195 -39.31 14.82 -4.02
N ALA A 196 -38.17 15.50 -3.88
CA ALA A 196 -38.03 16.90 -4.26
C ALA A 196 -38.25 17.11 -5.77
N TYR A 197 -37.77 16.20 -6.62
CA TYR A 197 -37.99 16.27 -8.06
C TYR A 197 -39.48 16.18 -8.39
N VAL A 198 -40.23 15.28 -7.74
CA VAL A 198 -41.68 15.13 -7.96
C VAL A 198 -42.48 16.30 -7.38
N GLU A 199 -42.05 16.89 -6.26
CA GLU A 199 -42.68 18.09 -5.68
C GLU A 199 -42.58 19.32 -6.61
N ASP A 200 -41.48 19.46 -7.36
CA ASP A 200 -41.31 20.53 -8.35
C ASP A 200 -42.19 20.33 -9.60
N LEU A 201 -42.69 19.10 -9.83
CA LEU A 201 -43.64 18.85 -10.92
C LEU A 201 -45.01 19.44 -10.60
N ASN A 202 -45.57 20.17 -11.57
CA ASN A 202 -46.94 20.63 -11.46
C ASN A 202 -47.91 19.48 -11.77
N LYS A 203 -48.60 18.95 -10.74
CA LYS A 203 -49.61 17.88 -10.91
C LYS A 203 -50.67 18.21 -11.98
N ASP A 204 -51.05 19.49 -12.14
CA ASP A 204 -52.07 19.91 -13.11
C ASP A 204 -51.63 19.77 -14.58
N ASP A 205 -50.34 19.53 -14.83
CA ASP A 205 -49.81 19.23 -16.16
C ASP A 205 -50.11 17.80 -16.61
N TYR A 206 -50.62 16.94 -15.73
CA TYR A 206 -50.80 15.51 -16.00
C TYR A 206 -52.27 15.10 -15.83
N SER A 207 -52.68 14.05 -16.55
CA SER A 207 -53.95 13.38 -16.21
C SER A 207 -53.78 12.58 -14.93
N GLU A 208 -54.87 12.24 -14.25
CA GLU A 208 -54.80 11.42 -13.03
C GLU A 208 -54.07 10.09 -13.27
N GLN A 209 -54.34 9.42 -14.39
CA GLN A 209 -53.64 8.19 -14.76
C GLN A 209 -52.13 8.41 -14.95
N ARG A 210 -51.73 9.49 -15.63
CA ARG A 210 -50.30 9.79 -15.87
C ARG A 210 -49.59 10.21 -14.59
N TRP A 211 -50.28 10.92 -13.70
CA TRP A 211 -49.74 11.26 -12.39
C TRP A 211 -49.54 9.99 -11.54
N GLN A 212 -50.49 9.05 -11.59
CA GLN A 212 -50.33 7.76 -10.92
C GLN A 212 -49.13 6.99 -11.47
N GLU A 213 -48.91 6.96 -12.79
CA GLU A 213 -47.71 6.35 -13.38
C GLU A 213 -46.40 6.96 -12.85
N ILE A 214 -46.35 8.29 -12.64
CA ILE A 214 -45.20 8.96 -12.03
C ILE A 214 -44.98 8.47 -10.59
N LEU A 215 -46.04 8.41 -9.79
CA LEU A 215 -45.96 7.92 -8.41
C LEU A 215 -45.53 6.45 -8.35
N ASP A 216 -45.99 5.63 -9.29
CA ASP A 216 -45.59 4.23 -9.40
C ASP A 216 -44.08 4.11 -9.69
N TYR A 217 -43.53 4.92 -10.61
CA TYR A 217 -42.08 4.97 -10.86
C TYR A 217 -41.26 5.37 -9.62
N VAL A 218 -41.74 6.33 -8.84
CA VAL A 218 -41.07 6.75 -7.58
C VAL A 218 -41.12 5.61 -6.56
N GLN A 219 -42.26 4.92 -6.45
CA GLN A 219 -42.41 3.83 -5.51
C GLN A 219 -41.54 2.63 -5.89
N ASP A 220 -41.46 2.29 -7.17
CA ASP A 220 -40.58 1.25 -7.69
C ASP A 220 -39.11 1.59 -7.42
N PHE A 221 -38.71 2.84 -7.68
CA PHE A 221 -37.37 3.34 -7.33
C PHE A 221 -37.06 3.13 -5.84
N LYS A 222 -37.94 3.57 -4.93
CA LYS A 222 -37.75 3.43 -3.48
C LYS A 222 -37.69 1.97 -3.02
N ASN A 223 -38.36 1.07 -3.72
CA ASN A 223 -38.32 -0.35 -3.43
C ASN A 223 -37.01 -0.98 -3.89
N GLU A 224 -36.59 -0.72 -5.14
CA GLU A 224 -35.34 -1.24 -5.69
C GLU A 224 -34.11 -0.69 -4.97
N LEU A 225 -34.17 0.57 -4.53
CA LEU A 225 -33.10 1.24 -3.79
C LEU A 225 -32.68 0.48 -2.52
N LYS A 226 -33.58 -0.32 -1.93
CA LYS A 226 -33.27 -1.14 -0.74
C LYS A 226 -32.18 -2.16 -1.01
N GLU A 227 -32.14 -2.70 -2.22
CA GLU A 227 -31.23 -3.77 -2.63
C GLU A 227 -29.93 -3.24 -3.26
N LEU A 228 -29.81 -1.93 -3.47
CA LEU A 228 -28.61 -1.34 -4.08
C LEU A 228 -27.54 -1.07 -3.01
N GLU A 229 -26.32 -1.51 -3.27
CA GLU A 229 -25.20 -1.43 -2.31
C GLU A 229 -24.11 -0.43 -2.73
N THR A 230 -24.16 0.07 -3.98
CA THR A 230 -23.13 1.00 -4.50
C THR A 230 -23.76 2.31 -4.95
N GLU A 231 -23.04 3.42 -4.73
CA GLU A 231 -23.47 4.75 -5.18
C GLU A 231 -23.72 4.78 -6.70
N HIS A 232 -22.88 4.10 -7.48
CA HIS A 232 -23.04 4.04 -8.94
C HIS A 232 -24.37 3.39 -9.35
N ALA A 233 -24.74 2.26 -8.73
CA ALA A 233 -26.00 1.60 -9.03
C ALA A 233 -27.21 2.46 -8.62
N MET A 234 -27.13 3.14 -7.47
CA MET A 234 -28.17 4.09 -7.03
C MET A 234 -28.32 5.25 -8.02
N ASN A 235 -27.22 5.82 -8.49
CA ASN A 235 -27.21 6.88 -9.50
C ASN A 235 -27.81 6.44 -10.84
N ILE A 236 -27.46 5.24 -11.34
CA ILE A 236 -28.07 4.69 -12.55
C ILE A 236 -29.58 4.62 -12.38
N LYS A 237 -30.04 3.97 -11.30
CA LYS A 237 -31.46 3.75 -11.06
C LYS A 237 -32.23 5.08 -10.89
N TYR A 238 -31.64 6.05 -10.21
CA TYR A 238 -32.21 7.38 -10.05
C TYR A 238 -32.40 8.06 -11.42
N ASN A 239 -31.37 8.08 -12.26
CA ASN A 239 -31.44 8.69 -13.58
C ASN A 239 -32.43 7.99 -14.52
N GLU A 240 -32.51 6.66 -14.47
CA GLU A 240 -33.54 5.89 -15.18
C GLU A 240 -34.95 6.31 -14.76
N THR A 241 -35.22 6.41 -13.45
CA THR A 241 -36.51 6.84 -12.92
C THR A 241 -36.85 8.27 -13.35
N ILE A 242 -35.89 9.21 -13.26
CA ILE A 242 -36.08 10.59 -13.72
C ILE A 242 -36.44 10.63 -15.22
N ASN A 243 -35.75 9.84 -16.05
CA ASN A 243 -36.03 9.75 -17.47
C ASN A 243 -37.42 9.18 -17.76
N ASN A 244 -37.85 8.15 -17.02
CA ASN A 244 -39.19 7.59 -17.14
C ASN A 244 -40.27 8.64 -16.81
N ILE A 245 -40.09 9.37 -15.70
CA ILE A 245 -41.00 10.46 -15.31
C ILE A 245 -41.03 11.59 -16.37
N ALA A 246 -39.86 11.95 -16.93
CA ALA A 246 -39.77 12.99 -17.96
C ALA A 246 -40.44 12.58 -19.28
N GLN A 247 -40.50 11.28 -19.59
CA GLN A 247 -41.17 10.74 -20.77
C GLN A 247 -42.69 10.59 -20.58
N THR A 248 -43.20 10.66 -19.35
CA THR A 248 -44.64 10.61 -19.08
C THR A 248 -45.37 11.79 -19.76
N PRO A 249 -46.35 11.54 -20.65
CA PRO A 249 -46.99 12.60 -21.43
C PRO A 249 -47.79 13.60 -20.56
N ARG A 250 -47.56 14.89 -20.80
CA ARG A 250 -48.35 16.01 -20.23
C ARG A 250 -49.63 16.28 -21.02
N LEU A 251 -50.64 16.86 -20.37
CA LEU A 251 -51.90 17.32 -20.97
C LEU A 251 -51.64 18.40 -22.05
N GLU A 252 -52.30 18.28 -23.20
CA GLU A 252 -52.05 19.17 -24.36
C GLU A 252 -52.31 20.65 -24.10
N LYS A 253 -53.29 20.96 -23.23
CA LYS A 253 -53.63 22.33 -22.82
C LYS A 253 -52.49 23.08 -22.13
N ASN A 254 -51.49 22.34 -21.60
CA ASN A 254 -50.34 22.90 -20.90
C ASN A 254 -49.04 22.76 -21.71
N LYS A 255 -49.10 22.30 -22.97
CA LYS A 255 -48.00 22.41 -23.95
C LYS A 255 -47.84 23.88 -24.40
N LYS A 256 -47.57 24.82 -23.49
CA LYS A 256 -47.14 26.17 -23.92
C LYS A 256 -45.81 26.00 -24.67
N GLY A 257 -45.77 26.52 -25.89
CA GLY A 257 -44.84 26.16 -26.95
C GLY A 257 -43.38 26.07 -26.54
N CYS A 258 -42.68 25.11 -27.16
CA CYS A 258 -41.24 24.87 -27.05
C CYS A 258 -40.39 26.14 -27.05
N GLY A 259 -40.14 26.70 -25.86
CA GLY A 259 -38.87 27.36 -25.55
C GLY A 259 -37.96 26.28 -24.97
N SER A 260 -36.82 26.04 -25.59
CA SER A 260 -35.81 25.03 -25.24
C SER A 260 -35.74 24.74 -23.73
N SER A 261 -36.02 23.49 -23.38
CA SER A 261 -36.25 22.96 -22.04
C SER A 261 -35.14 23.26 -21.03
N ASN A 262 -35.48 24.00 -19.96
CA ASN A 262 -34.65 24.13 -18.76
C ASN A 262 -34.55 22.84 -17.93
N ALA A 263 -35.29 21.77 -18.25
CA ALA A 263 -35.22 20.49 -17.55
C ALA A 263 -33.79 19.89 -17.54
N ALA A 264 -33.02 20.08 -18.62
CA ALA A 264 -31.62 19.66 -18.69
C ALA A 264 -30.69 20.45 -17.75
N ARG A 265 -31.08 21.66 -17.32
CA ARG A 265 -30.29 22.49 -16.38
C ARG A 265 -30.45 22.06 -14.92
N TYR A 266 -31.59 21.47 -14.55
CA TYR A 266 -31.82 21.01 -13.17
C TYR A 266 -31.10 19.68 -12.87
N ILE A 267 -30.95 18.81 -13.86
CA ILE A 267 -30.18 17.55 -13.73
C ILE A 267 -28.70 17.85 -13.39
N ALA A 268 -28.11 18.91 -13.95
CA ALA A 268 -26.72 19.29 -13.70
C ALA A 268 -26.48 19.96 -12.32
N LEU A 269 -27.49 20.61 -11.75
CA LEU A 269 -27.35 21.35 -10.49
C LEU A 269 -27.55 20.46 -9.24
N ALA A 270 -28.39 19.43 -9.31
CA ALA A 270 -28.60 18.50 -8.21
C ALA A 270 -27.36 17.61 -7.96
N LEU A 271 -26.69 17.16 -9.04
CA LEU A 271 -25.47 16.36 -8.97
C LEU A 271 -24.28 17.10 -8.35
N THR A 272 -24.21 18.43 -8.51
CA THR A 272 -23.08 19.23 -7.98
C THR A 272 -23.21 19.55 -6.49
N LEU A 273 -24.42 19.65 -5.95
CA LEU A 273 -24.63 19.95 -4.52
C LEU A 273 -24.52 18.71 -3.62
N ALA A 274 -24.95 17.54 -4.09
CA ALA A 274 -24.83 16.28 -3.34
C ALA A 274 -23.35 15.86 -3.17
N ALA A 275 -22.54 15.97 -4.23
CA ALA A 275 -21.12 15.70 -4.17
C ALA A 275 -20.37 16.68 -3.25
N ALA A 276 -20.70 17.97 -3.30
CA ALA A 276 -20.05 18.98 -2.45
C ALA A 276 -20.37 18.78 -0.96
N ALA A 277 -21.62 18.42 -0.62
CA ALA A 277 -22.01 18.16 0.77
C ALA A 277 -21.33 16.91 1.35
N TRP A 278 -21.20 15.84 0.56
CA TRP A 278 -20.55 14.60 0.98
C TRP A 278 -19.04 14.78 1.22
N PHE A 279 -18.32 15.47 0.32
CA PHE A 279 -16.90 15.79 0.52
C PHE A 279 -16.65 16.67 1.75
N THR A 280 -17.54 17.61 2.09
CA THR A 280 -17.35 18.46 3.28
C THR A 280 -17.63 17.76 4.62
N ARG A 281 -18.34 16.63 4.61
CA ARG A 281 -18.70 15.89 5.84
C ARG A 281 -17.61 14.89 6.27
N ARG A 282 -16.78 14.41 5.34
CA ARG A 282 -15.66 13.48 5.60
C ARG A 282 -14.34 14.16 6.00
N VAL A 283 -14.20 15.48 5.84
CA VAL A 283 -12.98 16.26 6.18
C VAL A 283 -13.06 16.89 7.59
N LYS A 284 -13.85 16.33 8.50
CA LYS A 284 -13.96 16.80 9.90
C LYS A 284 -13.78 15.66 10.87
#